data_AF-A0A2V7YEX7-F1
#
_entry.id   AF-A0A2V7YEX7-F1
#
_cell.length_a   1.000
_cell.length_b   1.000
_cell.length_c   1.000
_cell.angle_alpha   90.00
_cell.angle_beta   90.00
_cell.angle_gamma   90.00
#
_symmetry.space_group_name_H-M   'P 1'
#
loop_
_entity.id
_entity.type
_entity.pdbx_description
1 polymer ?
#
loop_
_entity_poly.entity_id
_entity_poly.type
_entity_poly.pdbx_seq_one_letter_code
_entity_poly.pdbx_strand_id
1 'polypeptide(L)'
;GDNRWSGLERELIAAFEQLGAGDLVRSIEHTKDLPERLAQISEAASEALSQLAQQIQDSSIEVASAADAVNEIASELASGSSQQAASVVEITAAMEELARTASQIAENASRQAELAARAEASGEAGSAAVLEAVFGVEEVQKRISAIASRADALGTRSKEIYRVLDLITEIAQETHILSLNAAIEAAAAGADGRRFAVVAEEVRHLAQRSQESVESVRNLLDEFASSIRATIVATEEGSKEAIRVLERSRAASSAIEELRGASGDTSRVAQQISMATQQQNAASDEVVMTLREVSLVVQRMTGGLKNLSSTADRLNQLGLEIQLLAQSFHLESPRSLKHLVEGWARQIEPLPSLPDKEKTLDELVRNAPFVELGYLMGLDGGTLALSFNRDLLDERQRSLAAKVRETDVRQRPWFKAVARHWRTTLIPPYESMQNSEACFTVCTPLRNGDGSIAAVLGIDINVTGWTRI
;
A
#
# COMPACT_ATOMS: atom_id res chain seq x y z
N GLY A 1 15.36 -94.20 -3.09
CA GLY A 1 16.12 -93.20 -3.86
C GLY A 1 15.17 -92.22 -4.51
N ASP A 2 14.50 -92.64 -5.58
CA ASP A 2 13.65 -91.78 -6.43
C ASP A 2 12.54 -91.01 -5.72
N ASN A 3 11.80 -91.63 -4.80
CA ASN A 3 10.62 -90.99 -4.22
C ASN A 3 10.96 -89.75 -3.35
N ARG A 4 12.15 -89.74 -2.73
CA ARG A 4 12.63 -88.61 -1.91
C ARG A 4 13.11 -87.43 -2.76
N TRP A 5 13.76 -87.71 -3.88
CA TRP A 5 14.19 -86.67 -4.83
C TRP A 5 13.01 -86.04 -5.54
N SER A 6 12.03 -86.85 -5.96
CA SER A 6 10.80 -86.34 -6.60
C SER A 6 9.93 -85.46 -5.68
N GLY A 7 9.96 -85.72 -4.36
CA GLY A 7 9.27 -84.89 -3.38
C GLY A 7 9.99 -83.55 -3.17
N LEU A 8 11.32 -83.59 -3.00
CA LEU A 8 12.14 -82.39 -2.84
C LEU A 8 12.11 -81.49 -4.07
N GLU A 9 12.17 -82.07 -5.27
CA GLU A 9 12.04 -81.33 -6.53
C GLU A 9 10.67 -80.63 -6.62
N ARG A 10 9.60 -81.31 -6.22
CA ARG A 10 8.24 -80.75 -6.22
C ARG A 10 8.10 -79.56 -5.26
N GLU A 11 8.57 -79.69 -4.02
CA GLU A 11 8.50 -78.61 -3.04
C GLU A 11 9.36 -77.41 -3.43
N LEU A 12 10.55 -77.66 -4.01
CA LEU A 12 11.42 -76.61 -4.49
C LEU A 12 10.80 -75.86 -5.68
N ILE A 13 10.24 -76.58 -6.65
CA ILE A 13 9.51 -75.99 -7.78
C ILE A 13 8.34 -75.16 -7.26
N ALA A 14 7.53 -75.71 -6.34
CA ALA A 14 6.39 -75.01 -5.78
C ALA A 14 6.81 -73.72 -5.04
N ALA A 15 7.85 -73.77 -4.22
CA ALA A 15 8.40 -72.59 -3.54
C ALA A 15 8.81 -71.50 -4.55
N PHE A 16 9.57 -71.85 -5.59
CA PHE A 16 9.99 -70.88 -6.61
C PHE A 16 8.86 -70.40 -7.53
N GLU A 17 7.85 -71.22 -7.79
CA GLU A 17 6.64 -70.82 -8.51
C GLU A 17 5.83 -69.79 -7.72
N GLN A 18 5.71 -69.97 -6.39
CA GLN A 18 5.09 -68.97 -5.52
C GLN A 18 5.94 -67.70 -5.44
N LEU A 19 7.26 -67.83 -5.28
CA LEU A 19 8.20 -66.71 -5.28
C LEU A 19 8.09 -65.88 -6.57
N GLY A 20 8.11 -66.54 -7.73
CA GLY A 20 7.97 -65.90 -9.04
C GLY A 20 6.58 -65.28 -9.29
N ALA A 21 5.55 -65.77 -8.59
CA ALA A 21 4.23 -65.16 -8.57
C ALA A 21 4.10 -63.97 -7.61
N GLY A 22 5.17 -63.64 -6.88
CA GLY A 22 5.17 -62.63 -5.83
C GLY A 22 4.46 -63.09 -4.55
N ASP A 23 4.15 -64.39 -4.41
CA ASP A 23 3.54 -64.93 -3.20
C ASP A 23 4.60 -65.36 -2.18
N LEU A 24 5.09 -64.40 -1.40
CA LEU A 24 6.23 -64.62 -0.50
C LEU A 24 5.83 -65.43 0.73
N VAL A 25 4.59 -65.32 1.18
CA VAL A 25 4.04 -66.11 2.29
C VAL A 25 4.01 -67.58 1.91
N ARG A 26 3.38 -67.93 0.78
CA ARG A 26 3.29 -69.33 0.34
C ARG A 26 4.63 -69.89 -0.12
N SER A 27 5.51 -69.05 -0.65
CA SER A 27 6.90 -69.44 -0.95
C SER A 27 7.58 -70.02 0.29
N ILE A 28 7.49 -69.32 1.42
CA ILE A 28 8.02 -69.76 2.72
C ILE A 28 7.29 -71.00 3.26
N GLU A 29 5.99 -71.18 2.99
CA GLU A 29 5.29 -72.39 3.44
C GLU A 29 5.86 -73.67 2.80
N HIS A 30 6.27 -73.62 1.53
CA HIS A 30 6.84 -74.77 0.80
C HIS A 30 8.31 -75.04 1.18
N THR A 31 8.95 -74.19 1.99
CA THR A 31 10.32 -74.45 2.47
C THR A 31 10.36 -75.42 3.66
N LYS A 32 9.24 -75.63 4.36
CA LYS A 32 9.14 -76.45 5.57
C LYS A 32 9.57 -77.91 5.37
N ASP A 33 9.35 -78.43 4.18
CA ASP A 33 9.69 -79.82 3.81
C ASP A 33 11.04 -79.95 3.08
N LEU A 34 11.76 -78.84 2.87
CA LEU A 34 13.08 -78.81 2.25
C LEU A 34 14.19 -79.15 3.27
N PRO A 35 15.36 -79.63 2.80
CA PRO A 35 16.54 -79.73 3.65
C PRO A 35 16.93 -78.37 4.21
N GLU A 36 17.33 -78.35 5.48
CA GLU A 36 17.61 -77.14 6.28
C GLU A 36 18.34 -76.03 5.51
N ARG A 37 19.43 -76.34 4.80
CA ARG A 37 20.22 -75.33 4.09
C ARG A 37 19.50 -74.73 2.86
N LEU A 38 18.66 -75.51 2.19
CA LEU A 38 17.84 -75.03 1.06
C LEU A 38 16.63 -74.23 1.57
N ALA A 39 16.03 -74.67 2.67
CA ALA A 39 14.97 -73.94 3.35
C ALA A 39 15.46 -72.54 3.77
N GLN A 40 16.59 -72.48 4.49
CA GLN A 40 17.20 -71.22 4.95
C GLN A 40 17.50 -70.24 3.80
N ILE A 41 18.04 -70.70 2.67
CA ILE A 41 18.35 -69.82 1.53
C ILE A 41 17.06 -69.30 0.87
N SER A 42 16.05 -70.15 0.73
CA SER A 42 14.77 -69.81 0.09
C SER A 42 13.94 -68.87 0.98
N GLU A 43 13.96 -69.10 2.28
CA GLU A 43 13.39 -68.22 3.31
C GLU A 43 14.09 -66.86 3.30
N ALA A 44 15.42 -66.82 3.34
CA ALA A 44 16.17 -65.57 3.29
C ALA A 44 15.90 -64.76 2.00
N ALA A 45 15.74 -65.43 0.85
CA ALA A 45 15.38 -64.77 -0.40
C ALA A 45 13.94 -64.21 -0.38
N SER A 46 12.99 -64.97 0.16
CA SER A 46 11.59 -64.53 0.30
C SER A 46 11.47 -63.38 1.30
N GLU A 47 12.20 -63.43 2.42
CA GLU A 47 12.25 -62.37 3.43
C GLU A 47 12.89 -61.10 2.87
N ALA A 48 14.00 -61.20 2.13
CA ALA A 48 14.64 -60.05 1.49
C ALA A 48 13.69 -59.36 0.49
N LEU A 49 12.97 -60.13 -0.34
CA LEU A 49 11.96 -59.57 -1.25
C LEU A 49 10.77 -58.95 -0.49
N SER A 50 10.39 -59.53 0.65
CA SER A 50 9.31 -59.02 1.49
C SER A 50 9.70 -57.66 2.09
N GLN A 51 10.91 -57.57 2.64
CA GLN A 51 11.47 -56.32 3.16
C GLN A 51 11.58 -55.25 2.06
N LEU A 52 12.05 -55.62 0.87
CA LEU A 52 12.11 -54.69 -0.28
C LEU A 52 10.72 -54.21 -0.71
N ALA A 53 9.74 -55.12 -0.82
CA ALA A 53 8.38 -54.75 -1.18
C ALA A 53 7.74 -53.82 -0.13
N GLN A 54 7.94 -54.10 1.16
CA GLN A 54 7.47 -53.23 2.24
C GLN A 54 8.15 -51.85 2.20
N GLN A 55 9.46 -51.80 1.98
CA GLN A 55 10.20 -50.54 1.84
C GLN A 55 9.70 -49.71 0.65
N ILE A 56 9.38 -50.36 -0.47
CA ILE A 56 8.79 -49.72 -1.65
C ILE A 56 7.39 -49.16 -1.33
N GLN A 57 6.56 -49.89 -0.58
CA GLN A 57 5.25 -49.39 -0.13
C GLN A 57 5.41 -48.14 0.72
N ASP A 58 6.27 -48.18 1.74
CA ASP A 58 6.48 -47.07 2.65
C ASP A 58 7.04 -45.84 1.91
N SER A 59 8.02 -46.03 1.02
CA SER A 59 8.57 -44.94 0.19
C SER A 59 7.55 -44.33 -0.76
N SER A 60 6.61 -45.14 -1.28
CA SER A 60 5.55 -44.63 -2.18
C SER A 60 4.55 -43.75 -1.44
N ILE A 61 4.22 -44.10 -0.20
CA ILE A 61 3.37 -43.31 0.69
C ILE A 61 4.06 -41.97 1.02
N GLU A 62 5.35 -42.00 1.34
CA GLU A 62 6.13 -40.79 1.58
C GLU A 62 6.16 -39.86 0.36
N VAL A 63 6.32 -40.40 -0.85
CA VAL A 63 6.30 -39.62 -2.10
C VAL A 63 4.94 -38.96 -2.32
N ALA A 64 3.84 -39.69 -2.11
CA ALA A 64 2.49 -39.14 -2.25
C ALA A 64 2.23 -38.03 -1.21
N SER A 65 2.60 -38.28 0.05
CA SER A 65 2.45 -37.26 1.11
C SER A 65 3.28 -36.00 0.83
N ALA A 66 4.51 -36.15 0.34
CA ALA A 66 5.35 -35.02 -0.04
C ALA A 66 4.77 -34.25 -1.23
N ALA A 67 4.18 -34.94 -2.20
CA ALA A 67 3.51 -34.33 -3.34
C ALA A 67 2.27 -33.52 -2.91
N ASP A 68 1.44 -34.05 -2.01
CA ASP A 68 0.30 -33.32 -1.44
C ASP A 68 0.76 -32.03 -0.72
N ALA A 69 1.81 -32.10 0.08
CA ALA A 69 2.39 -30.92 0.74
C ALA A 69 2.89 -29.88 -0.28
N VAL A 70 3.51 -30.32 -1.38
CA VAL A 70 3.93 -29.42 -2.47
C VAL A 70 2.72 -28.75 -3.13
N ASN A 71 1.62 -29.47 -3.34
CA ASN A 71 0.38 -28.91 -3.90
C ASN A 71 -0.25 -27.86 -2.98
N GLU A 72 -0.27 -28.11 -1.67
CA GLU A 72 -0.76 -27.15 -0.67
C GLU A 72 0.07 -25.86 -0.70
N ILE A 73 1.41 -25.98 -0.65
CA ILE A 73 2.33 -24.84 -0.73
C ILE A 73 2.14 -24.10 -2.06
N ALA A 74 1.97 -24.81 -3.18
CA ALA A 74 1.75 -24.19 -4.49
C ALA A 74 0.45 -23.37 -4.52
N SER A 75 -0.61 -23.86 -3.88
CA SER A 75 -1.90 -23.15 -3.76
C SER A 75 -1.77 -21.89 -2.90
N GLU A 76 -1.10 -21.98 -1.75
CA GLU A 76 -0.85 -20.83 -0.88
C GLU A 76 -0.05 -19.73 -1.60
N LEU A 77 1.04 -20.12 -2.29
CA LEU A 77 1.85 -19.20 -3.08
C LEU A 77 1.07 -18.59 -4.24
N ALA A 78 0.11 -19.30 -4.85
CA ALA A 78 -0.71 -18.78 -5.93
C ALA A 78 -1.68 -17.70 -5.43
N SER A 79 -2.26 -17.89 -4.25
CA SER A 79 -3.06 -16.89 -3.55
C SER A 79 -2.22 -15.65 -3.23
N GLY A 80 -1.04 -15.85 -2.62
CA GLY A 80 -0.11 -14.76 -2.31
C GLY A 80 0.35 -13.98 -3.56
N SER A 81 0.62 -14.69 -4.66
CA SER A 81 0.98 -14.06 -5.94
C SER A 81 -0.14 -13.18 -6.50
N SER A 82 -1.40 -13.62 -6.35
CA SER A 82 -2.57 -12.85 -6.79
C SER A 82 -2.75 -11.57 -5.97
N GLN A 83 -2.55 -11.66 -4.65
CA GLN A 83 -2.55 -10.50 -3.76
C GLN A 83 -1.42 -9.53 -4.12
N GLN A 84 -0.21 -10.03 -4.36
CA GLN A 84 0.92 -9.21 -4.77
C GLN A 84 0.67 -8.51 -6.11
N ALA A 85 0.04 -9.18 -7.08
CA ALA A 85 -0.36 -8.55 -8.34
C ALA A 85 -1.32 -7.37 -8.11
N ALA A 86 -2.32 -7.53 -7.24
CA ALA A 86 -3.25 -6.46 -6.90
C ALA A 86 -2.53 -5.27 -6.23
N SER A 87 -1.65 -5.54 -5.26
CA SER A 87 -0.85 -4.48 -4.61
C SER A 87 0.05 -3.74 -5.60
N VAL A 88 0.65 -4.43 -6.58
CA VAL A 88 1.46 -3.77 -7.62
C VAL A 88 0.62 -2.78 -8.44
N VAL A 89 -0.62 -3.15 -8.81
CA VAL A 89 -1.53 -2.26 -9.53
C VAL A 89 -1.89 -1.03 -8.69
N GLU A 90 -2.23 -1.24 -7.42
CA GLU A 90 -2.59 -0.15 -6.50
C GLU A 90 -1.44 0.82 -6.27
N ILE A 91 -0.22 0.32 -6.00
CA ILE A 91 0.96 1.17 -5.80
C ILE A 91 1.28 1.92 -7.09
N THR A 92 1.18 1.27 -8.26
CA THR A 92 1.42 1.94 -9.55
C THR A 92 0.48 3.13 -9.75
N ALA A 93 -0.82 2.94 -9.49
CA ALA A 93 -1.80 4.02 -9.59
C ALA A 93 -1.52 5.17 -8.59
N ALA A 94 -1.10 4.83 -7.37
CA ALA A 94 -0.70 5.82 -6.36
C ALA A 94 0.54 6.62 -6.82
N MET A 95 1.52 5.98 -7.45
CA MET A 95 2.70 6.67 -7.99
C MET A 95 2.36 7.57 -9.17
N GLU A 96 1.41 7.19 -10.04
CA GLU A 96 0.93 8.05 -11.12
C GLU A 96 0.20 9.30 -10.59
N GLU A 97 -0.59 9.16 -9.51
CA GLU A 97 -1.20 10.30 -8.82
C GLU A 97 -0.13 11.19 -8.16
N LEU A 98 0.88 10.59 -7.52
CA LEU A 98 2.02 11.33 -6.95
C LEU A 98 2.76 12.14 -8.02
N ALA A 99 3.03 11.57 -9.19
CA ALA A 99 3.66 12.29 -10.30
C ALA A 99 2.81 13.47 -10.81
N ARG A 100 1.48 13.31 -10.85
CA ARG A 100 0.56 14.40 -11.22
C ARG A 100 0.57 15.52 -10.17
N THR A 101 0.45 15.18 -8.90
CA THR A 101 0.43 16.16 -7.81
C THR A 101 1.76 16.90 -7.67
N ALA A 102 2.88 16.20 -7.82
CA ALA A 102 4.20 16.81 -7.90
C ALA A 102 4.30 17.79 -9.08
N SER A 103 3.88 17.40 -10.29
CA SER A 103 3.88 18.32 -11.43
C SER A 103 3.06 19.59 -11.18
N GLN A 104 1.91 19.47 -10.50
CA GLN A 104 1.08 20.62 -10.11
C GLN A 104 1.76 21.50 -9.05
N ILE A 105 2.43 20.92 -8.06
CA ILE A 105 3.19 21.67 -7.05
C ILE A 105 4.35 22.45 -7.72
N ALA A 106 5.05 21.84 -8.68
CA ALA A 106 6.13 22.50 -9.41
C ALA A 106 5.62 23.71 -10.21
N GLU A 107 4.45 23.59 -10.86
CA GLU A 107 3.81 24.72 -11.57
C GLU A 107 3.41 25.84 -10.59
N ASN A 108 2.79 25.50 -9.47
CA ASN A 108 2.41 26.47 -8.44
C ASN A 108 3.62 27.20 -7.87
N ALA A 109 4.72 26.48 -7.63
CA ALA A 109 5.98 27.05 -7.17
C ALA A 109 6.58 28.01 -8.22
N SER A 110 6.58 27.62 -9.50
CA SER A 110 7.01 28.51 -10.59
C SER A 110 6.19 29.80 -10.64
N ARG A 111 4.86 29.69 -10.54
CA ARG A 111 3.96 30.85 -10.50
C ARG A 111 4.22 31.74 -9.28
N GLN A 112 4.52 31.13 -8.13
CA GLN A 112 4.83 31.88 -6.91
C GLN A 112 6.16 32.63 -6.99
N ALA A 113 7.19 32.04 -7.63
CA ALA A 113 8.44 32.72 -7.92
C ALA A 113 8.22 33.94 -8.85
N GLU A 114 7.37 33.79 -9.87
CA GLU A 114 7.02 34.90 -10.76
C GLU A 114 6.29 36.04 -10.02
N LEU A 115 5.31 35.71 -9.17
CA LEU A 115 4.60 36.70 -8.36
C LEU A 115 5.55 37.43 -7.39
N ALA A 116 6.47 36.70 -6.77
CA ALA A 116 7.49 37.27 -5.89
C ALA A 116 8.41 38.24 -6.65
N ALA A 117 8.85 37.88 -7.87
CA ALA A 117 9.66 38.76 -8.71
C ALA A 117 8.90 40.04 -9.12
N ARG A 118 7.60 39.94 -9.42
CA ARG A 118 6.76 41.11 -9.72
C ARG A 118 6.57 42.01 -8.49
N ALA A 119 6.44 41.42 -7.30
CA ALA A 119 6.35 42.15 -6.04
C ALA A 119 7.66 42.88 -5.73
N GLU A 120 8.82 42.24 -5.97
CA GLU A 120 10.14 42.86 -5.82
C GLU A 120 10.32 44.07 -6.74
N ALA A 121 9.96 43.94 -8.03
CA ALA A 121 10.01 45.05 -8.99
C ALA A 121 9.06 46.20 -8.61
N SER A 122 7.85 45.87 -8.11
CA SER A 122 6.91 46.88 -7.60
C SER A 122 7.44 47.59 -6.35
N GLY A 123 8.10 46.85 -5.46
CA GLY A 123 8.77 47.39 -4.28
C GLY A 123 9.92 48.32 -4.65
N GLU A 124 10.72 47.98 -5.67
CA GLU A 124 11.79 48.84 -6.18
C GLU A 124 11.25 50.17 -6.73
N ALA A 125 10.19 50.11 -7.55
CA ALA A 125 9.52 51.31 -8.05
C ALA A 125 8.91 52.15 -6.91
N GLY A 126 8.30 51.49 -5.91
CA GLY A 126 7.76 52.16 -4.72
C GLY A 126 8.84 52.84 -3.88
N SER A 127 9.99 52.20 -3.69
CA SER A 127 11.14 52.76 -2.98
C SER A 127 11.67 54.01 -3.68
N ALA A 128 11.81 53.96 -5.02
CA ALA A 128 12.21 55.12 -5.81
C ALA A 128 11.24 56.31 -5.68
N ALA A 129 9.93 56.05 -5.72
CA ALA A 129 8.91 57.09 -5.56
C ALA A 129 8.92 57.72 -4.15
N VAL A 130 9.14 56.91 -3.10
CA VAL A 130 9.28 57.43 -1.73
C VAL A 130 10.55 58.27 -1.59
N LEU A 131 11.65 57.85 -2.21
CA LEU A 131 12.91 58.60 -2.21
C LEU A 131 12.75 59.97 -2.89
N GLU A 132 12.05 60.02 -4.02
CA GLU A 132 11.70 61.27 -4.71
C GLU A 132 10.84 62.18 -3.82
N ALA A 133 9.84 61.61 -3.14
CA ALA A 133 9.01 62.35 -2.20
C ALA A 133 9.82 62.93 -1.02
N VAL A 134 10.80 62.18 -0.49
CA VAL A 134 11.72 62.67 0.56
C VAL A 134 12.48 63.90 0.06
N PHE A 135 13.09 63.85 -1.14
CA PHE A 135 13.79 65.00 -1.72
C PHE A 135 12.85 66.20 -1.92
N GLY A 136 11.61 65.96 -2.38
CA GLY A 136 10.61 67.01 -2.54
C GLY A 136 10.27 67.71 -1.22
N VAL A 137 10.12 66.96 -0.13
CA VAL A 137 9.80 67.52 1.19
C VAL A 137 11.00 68.26 1.81
N GLU A 138 12.22 67.77 1.60
CA GLU A 138 13.45 68.50 2.01
C GLU A 138 13.56 69.85 1.30
N GLU A 139 13.20 69.93 0.02
CA GLU A 139 13.16 71.19 -0.72
C GLU A 139 12.06 72.14 -0.19
N VAL A 140 10.88 71.60 0.15
CA VAL A 140 9.82 72.38 0.81
C VAL A 140 10.30 72.93 2.15
N GLN A 141 11.01 72.12 2.96
CA GLN A 141 11.56 72.56 4.24
C GLN A 141 12.55 73.73 4.07
N LYS A 142 13.44 73.67 3.07
CA LYS A 142 14.36 74.77 2.74
C LYS A 142 13.60 76.05 2.39
N ARG A 143 12.54 75.95 1.59
CA ARG A 143 11.70 77.09 1.21
C ARG A 143 10.96 77.70 2.40
N ILE A 144 10.40 76.87 3.28
CA ILE A 144 9.77 77.33 4.53
C ILE A 144 10.77 78.08 5.41
N SER A 145 11.98 77.55 5.58
CA SER A 145 13.05 78.21 6.34
C SER A 145 13.42 79.57 5.74
N ALA A 146 13.51 79.67 4.41
CA ALA A 146 13.76 80.94 3.72
C ALA A 146 12.63 81.96 3.91
N ILE A 147 11.36 81.52 3.91
CA ILE A 147 10.21 82.39 4.18
C ILE A 147 10.25 82.89 5.63
N ALA A 148 10.51 82.00 6.59
CA ALA A 148 10.62 82.36 8.01
C ALA A 148 11.71 83.41 8.25
N SER A 149 12.90 83.24 7.63
CA SER A 149 14.00 84.22 7.73
C SER A 149 13.63 85.59 7.13
N ARG A 150 12.90 85.61 6.00
CA ARG A 150 12.42 86.87 5.39
C ARG A 150 11.35 87.55 6.25
N ALA A 151 10.44 86.79 6.84
CA ALA A 151 9.41 87.30 7.72
C ALA A 151 10.02 87.92 8.99
N ASP A 152 11.03 87.26 9.58
CA ASP A 152 11.78 87.79 10.72
C ASP A 152 12.49 89.11 10.38
N ALA A 153 13.20 89.15 9.24
CA ALA A 153 13.83 90.38 8.76
C ALA A 153 12.83 91.53 8.52
N LEU A 154 11.63 91.21 8.01
CA LEU A 154 10.55 92.18 7.83
C LEU A 154 10.04 92.69 9.19
N GLY A 155 9.93 91.80 10.19
CA GLY A 155 9.60 92.15 11.56
C GLY A 155 10.61 93.11 12.20
N THR A 156 11.91 92.89 11.97
CA THR A 156 12.97 93.82 12.43
C THR A 156 12.86 95.18 11.73
N ARG A 157 12.64 95.20 10.41
CA ARG A 157 12.43 96.47 9.68
C ARG A 157 11.20 97.23 10.15
N SER A 158 10.10 96.55 10.45
CA SER A 158 8.90 97.20 11.00
C SER A 158 9.20 97.91 12.33
N LYS A 159 10.01 97.31 13.21
CA LYS A 159 10.45 97.95 14.48
C LYS A 159 11.26 99.21 14.24
N GLU A 160 12.08 99.26 13.20
CA GLU A 160 12.81 100.48 12.82
C GLU A 160 11.84 101.58 12.36
N ILE A 161 10.79 101.23 11.61
CA ILE A 161 9.77 102.18 11.18
C ILE A 161 8.99 102.74 12.38
N TYR A 162 8.63 101.90 13.37
CA TYR A 162 8.00 102.40 14.61
C TYR A 162 8.84 103.48 15.30
N ARG A 163 10.16 103.28 15.41
CA ARG A 163 11.07 104.29 16.00
C ARG A 163 11.06 105.60 15.22
N VAL A 164 10.98 105.53 13.89
CA VAL A 164 10.89 106.73 13.04
C VAL A 164 9.53 107.43 13.25
N LEU A 165 8.43 106.69 13.36
CA LEU A 165 7.12 107.29 13.64
C LEU A 165 7.03 107.89 15.04
N ASP A 166 7.67 107.29 16.05
CA ASP A 166 7.79 107.85 17.39
C ASP A 166 8.48 109.22 17.32
N LEU A 167 9.61 109.32 16.62
CA LEU A 167 10.34 110.57 16.40
C LEU A 167 9.49 111.61 15.64
N ILE A 168 8.76 111.22 14.59
CA ILE A 168 7.89 112.15 13.86
C ILE A 168 6.73 112.63 14.75
N THR A 169 6.20 111.76 15.63
CA THR A 169 5.18 112.14 16.61
C THR A 169 5.73 113.19 17.57
N GLU A 170 6.93 112.98 18.10
CA GLU A 170 7.63 113.96 18.97
C GLU A 170 7.83 115.29 18.24
N ILE A 171 8.37 115.28 17.02
CA ILE A 171 8.57 116.50 16.21
C ILE A 171 7.24 117.21 15.96
N ALA A 172 6.17 116.49 15.63
CA ALA A 172 4.86 117.08 15.39
C ALA A 172 4.26 117.67 16.68
N GLN A 173 4.47 117.03 17.84
CA GLN A 173 4.09 117.58 19.15
C GLN A 173 4.88 118.84 19.50
N GLU A 174 6.20 118.83 19.32
CA GLU A 174 7.05 120.02 19.52
C GLU A 174 6.61 121.16 18.58
N THR A 175 6.33 120.85 17.31
CA THR A 175 5.85 121.82 16.33
C THR A 175 4.47 122.38 16.71
N HIS A 176 3.59 121.53 17.24
CA HIS A 176 2.29 121.96 17.76
C HIS A 176 2.45 122.92 18.95
N ILE A 177 3.30 122.60 19.92
CA ILE A 177 3.59 123.46 21.07
C ILE A 177 4.25 124.78 20.62
N LEU A 178 5.21 124.71 19.70
CA LEU A 178 5.90 125.88 19.16
C LEU A 178 4.92 126.82 18.44
N SER A 179 4.01 126.26 17.64
CA SER A 179 2.97 127.02 16.94
C SER A 179 1.96 127.65 17.90
N LEU A 180 1.60 126.96 19.00
CA LEU A 180 0.74 127.49 20.04
C LEU A 180 1.39 128.66 20.75
N ASN A 181 2.67 128.53 21.12
CA ASN A 181 3.45 129.62 21.72
C ASN A 181 3.54 130.82 20.77
N ALA A 182 3.77 130.58 19.47
CA ALA A 182 3.80 131.63 18.46
C ALA A 182 2.42 132.32 18.26
N ALA A 183 1.32 131.57 18.35
CA ALA A 183 -0.03 132.11 18.28
C ALA A 183 -0.38 132.97 19.50
N ILE A 184 0.06 132.56 20.70
CA ILE A 184 -0.06 133.34 21.94
C ILE A 184 0.71 134.66 21.82
N GLU A 185 1.97 134.61 21.37
CA GLU A 185 2.81 135.80 21.21
C GLU A 185 2.26 136.75 20.13
N ALA A 186 1.74 136.20 19.03
CA ALA A 186 1.10 136.98 17.98
C ALA A 186 -0.21 137.64 18.45
N ALA A 187 -0.97 136.99 19.35
CA ALA A 187 -2.14 137.60 19.99
C ALA A 187 -1.74 138.71 20.98
N ALA A 188 -0.64 138.53 21.72
CA ALA A 188 -0.09 139.53 22.62
C ALA A 188 0.38 140.81 21.90
N ALA A 189 0.87 140.69 20.66
CA ALA A 189 1.31 141.81 19.82
C ALA A 189 0.16 142.63 19.16
N GLY A 190 -1.11 142.26 19.36
CA GLY A 190 -2.25 143.07 18.93
C GLY A 190 -2.39 143.24 17.40
N ALA A 191 -2.42 144.49 16.91
CA ALA A 191 -2.66 144.78 15.49
C ALA A 191 -1.49 144.35 14.57
N ASP A 192 -0.25 144.43 15.06
CA ASP A 192 0.96 144.09 14.31
C ASP A 192 1.19 142.57 14.21
N GLY A 193 0.59 141.79 15.12
CA GLY A 193 0.72 140.33 15.18
C GLY A 193 -0.25 139.55 14.28
N ARG A 194 -1.26 140.18 13.65
CA ARG A 194 -2.32 139.45 12.90
C ARG A 194 -1.80 138.53 11.80
N ARG A 195 -0.80 138.97 11.03
CA ARG A 195 -0.23 138.13 9.95
C ARG A 195 0.56 136.95 10.50
N PHE A 196 1.21 137.11 11.67
CA PHE A 196 1.92 136.03 12.35
C PHE A 196 0.96 135.04 13.02
N ALA A 197 -0.18 135.50 13.55
CA ALA A 197 -1.20 134.64 14.13
C ALA A 197 -1.80 133.67 13.10
N VAL A 198 -2.03 134.12 11.86
CA VAL A 198 -2.51 133.26 10.76
C VAL A 198 -1.48 132.18 10.40
N VAL A 199 -0.20 132.54 10.34
CA VAL A 199 0.88 131.55 10.06
C VAL A 199 1.03 130.55 11.20
N ALA A 200 0.96 131.01 12.46
CA ALA A 200 1.03 130.15 13.62
C ALA A 200 -0.13 129.14 13.66
N GLU A 201 -1.35 129.57 13.33
CA GLU A 201 -2.52 128.69 13.23
C GLU A 201 -2.40 127.67 12.08
N GLU A 202 -1.84 128.06 10.93
CA GLU A 202 -1.59 127.14 9.82
C GLU A 202 -0.52 126.09 10.18
N VAL A 203 0.54 126.48 10.89
CA VAL A 203 1.57 125.55 11.40
C VAL A 203 0.98 124.61 12.45
N ARG A 204 0.09 125.10 13.32
CA ARG A 204 -0.64 124.29 14.32
C ARG A 204 -1.50 123.23 13.65
N HIS A 205 -2.25 123.64 12.63
CA HIS A 205 -3.08 122.75 11.83
C HIS A 205 -2.24 121.72 11.05
N LEU A 206 -1.09 122.12 10.49
CA LEU A 206 -0.17 121.20 9.81
C LEU A 206 0.44 120.17 10.77
N ALA A 207 0.82 120.60 11.98
CA ALA A 207 1.32 119.72 13.04
C ALA A 207 0.26 118.70 13.48
N GLN A 208 -1.00 119.13 13.65
CA GLN A 208 -2.12 118.24 13.97
C GLN A 208 -2.39 117.23 12.84
N ARG A 209 -2.43 117.68 11.57
CA ARG A 209 -2.55 116.79 10.41
C ARG A 209 -1.39 115.80 10.30
N SER A 210 -0.18 116.20 10.68
CA SER A 210 0.98 115.31 10.74
C SER A 210 0.81 114.22 11.80
N GLN A 211 0.28 114.55 12.99
CA GLN A 211 -0.03 113.56 14.03
C GLN A 211 -1.10 112.56 13.56
N GLU A 212 -2.20 113.06 12.99
CA GLU A 212 -3.27 112.20 12.45
C GLU A 212 -2.76 111.26 11.35
N SER A 213 -1.86 111.75 10.48
CA SER A 213 -1.23 110.93 9.44
C SER A 213 -0.30 109.87 10.01
N VAL A 214 0.52 110.21 11.01
CA VAL A 214 1.40 109.26 11.71
C VAL A 214 0.59 108.18 12.42
N GLU A 215 -0.55 108.52 13.01
CA GLU A 215 -1.44 107.56 13.66
C GLU A 215 -2.10 106.61 12.65
N SER A 216 -2.49 107.11 11.47
CA SER A 216 -2.95 106.25 10.38
C SER A 216 -1.86 105.28 9.90
N VAL A 217 -0.60 105.73 9.77
CA VAL A 217 0.53 104.86 9.41
C VAL A 217 0.84 103.85 10.52
N ARG A 218 0.73 104.23 11.80
CA ARG A 218 0.86 103.28 12.93
C ARG A 218 -0.17 102.15 12.83
N ASN A 219 -1.44 102.47 12.58
CA ASN A 219 -2.48 101.45 12.43
C ASN A 219 -2.16 100.46 11.29
N LEU A 220 -1.68 100.96 10.15
CA LEU A 220 -1.24 100.10 9.03
C LEU A 220 -0.04 99.22 9.41
N LEU A 221 0.91 99.74 10.19
CA LEU A 221 2.05 98.96 10.68
C LEU A 221 1.65 97.92 11.72
N ASP A 222 0.65 98.19 12.57
CA ASP A 222 0.11 97.22 13.52
C ASP A 222 -0.51 96.03 12.79
N GLU A 223 -1.31 96.29 11.74
CA GLU A 223 -1.85 95.27 10.84
C GLU A 223 -0.72 94.49 10.14
N PHE A 224 0.30 95.19 9.64
CA PHE A 224 1.46 94.59 8.99
C PHE A 224 2.27 93.70 9.94
N ALA A 225 2.52 94.16 11.17
CA ALA A 225 3.20 93.39 12.21
C ALA A 225 2.37 92.17 12.67
N SER A 226 1.04 92.28 12.70
CA SER A 226 0.14 91.15 12.91
C SER A 226 0.28 90.11 11.78
N SER A 227 0.27 90.55 10.52
CA SER A 227 0.44 89.68 9.35
C SER A 227 1.81 88.96 9.33
N ILE A 228 2.89 89.64 9.72
CA ILE A 228 4.22 89.03 9.86
C ILE A 228 4.21 87.94 10.93
N ARG A 229 3.61 88.20 12.10
CA ARG A 229 3.50 87.19 13.17
C ARG A 229 2.69 85.97 12.72
N ALA A 230 1.57 86.19 12.03
CA ALA A 230 0.77 85.10 11.46
C ALA A 230 1.59 84.27 10.45
N THR A 231 2.40 84.93 9.63
CA THR A 231 3.29 84.27 8.66
C THR A 231 4.34 83.41 9.36
N ILE A 232 4.97 83.91 10.44
CA ILE A 232 5.95 83.15 11.24
C ILE A 232 5.30 81.89 11.82
N VAL A 233 4.14 82.02 12.46
CA VAL A 233 3.40 80.87 13.02
C VAL A 233 3.08 79.84 11.93
N ALA A 234 2.56 80.29 10.78
CA ALA A 234 2.26 79.39 9.65
C ALA A 234 3.51 78.67 9.13
N THR A 235 4.67 79.34 9.09
CA THR A 235 5.94 78.68 8.71
C THR A 235 6.45 77.69 9.75
N GLU A 236 6.27 77.95 11.04
CA GLU A 236 6.62 77.00 12.11
C GLU A 236 5.75 75.74 12.04
N GLU A 237 4.43 75.91 11.84
CA GLU A 237 3.49 74.81 11.67
C GLU A 237 3.82 74.00 10.40
N GLY A 238 4.08 74.68 9.28
CA GLY A 238 4.48 74.03 8.03
C GLY A 238 5.81 73.26 8.16
N SER A 239 6.77 73.79 8.91
CA SER A 239 8.05 73.10 9.19
C SER A 239 7.83 71.83 10.02
N LYS A 240 7.00 71.89 11.07
CA LYS A 240 6.65 70.71 11.88
C LYS A 240 5.96 69.64 11.05
N GLU A 241 5.06 70.02 10.16
CA GLU A 241 4.36 69.07 9.31
C GLU A 241 5.30 68.44 8.26
N ALA A 242 6.21 69.21 7.67
CA ALA A 242 7.23 68.68 6.77
C ALA A 242 8.13 67.64 7.46
N ILE A 243 8.53 67.87 8.72
CA ILE A 243 9.31 66.90 9.51
C ILE A 243 8.52 65.60 9.72
N ARG A 244 7.25 65.69 10.08
CA ARG A 244 6.39 64.50 10.24
C ARG A 244 6.24 63.72 8.94
N VAL A 245 6.11 64.40 7.81
CA VAL A 245 6.05 63.74 6.49
C VAL A 245 7.37 63.03 6.19
N LEU A 246 8.52 63.65 6.47
CA LEU A 246 9.83 63.01 6.31
C LEU A 246 9.99 61.74 7.16
N GLU A 247 9.57 61.78 8.44
CA GLU A 247 9.60 60.61 9.32
C GLU A 247 8.72 59.48 8.78
N ARG A 248 7.51 59.79 8.31
CA ARG A 248 6.60 58.81 7.71
C ARG A 248 7.14 58.23 6.40
N SER A 249 7.73 59.05 5.54
CA SER A 249 8.33 58.58 4.29
C SER A 249 9.52 57.66 4.55
N ARG A 250 10.36 57.96 5.55
CA ARG A 250 11.47 57.06 5.95
C ARG A 250 10.95 55.72 6.49
N ALA A 251 9.90 55.75 7.31
CA ALA A 251 9.26 54.52 7.79
C ALA A 251 8.67 53.69 6.64
N ALA A 252 8.02 54.34 5.67
CA ALA A 252 7.51 53.67 4.46
C ALA A 252 8.64 53.05 3.62
N SER A 253 9.76 53.76 3.46
CA SER A 253 10.94 53.24 2.76
C SER A 253 11.50 51.98 3.43
N SER A 254 11.61 51.97 4.76
CA SER A 254 12.04 50.80 5.54
C SER A 254 11.09 49.60 5.34
N ALA A 255 9.78 49.84 5.42
CA ALA A 255 8.78 48.78 5.25
C ALA A 255 8.79 48.19 3.82
N ILE A 256 9.04 49.01 2.80
CA ILE A 256 9.19 48.54 1.41
C ILE A 256 10.43 47.65 1.28
N GLU A 257 11.54 48.01 1.91
CA GLU A 257 12.76 47.21 1.87
C GLU A 257 12.59 45.84 2.57
N GLU A 258 11.91 45.81 3.71
CA GLU A 258 11.55 44.55 4.38
C GLU A 258 10.65 43.66 3.48
N LEU A 259 9.66 44.25 2.81
CA LEU A 259 8.79 43.52 1.87
C LEU A 259 9.55 42.97 0.67
N ARG A 260 10.55 43.69 0.15
CA ARG A 260 11.43 43.21 -0.92
C ARG A 260 12.26 42.02 -0.45
N GLY A 261 12.86 42.11 0.74
CA GLY A 261 13.59 40.99 1.35
C GLY A 261 12.72 39.73 1.48
N ALA A 262 11.51 39.88 2.02
CA ALA A 262 10.55 38.79 2.15
C ALA A 262 10.11 38.20 0.78
N SER A 263 9.97 39.05 -0.24
CA SER A 263 9.66 38.61 -1.61
C SER A 263 10.83 37.82 -2.21
N GLY A 264 12.07 38.28 -2.02
CA GLY A 264 13.26 37.55 -2.46
C GLY A 264 13.41 36.18 -1.80
N ASP A 265 13.15 36.09 -0.49
CA ASP A 265 13.11 34.81 0.23
C ASP A 265 12.00 33.89 -0.31
N THR A 266 10.81 34.44 -0.57
CA THR A 266 9.68 33.69 -1.15
C THR A 266 10.03 33.10 -2.52
N SER A 267 10.69 33.89 -3.37
CA SER A 267 11.16 33.43 -4.69
C SER A 267 12.16 32.28 -4.58
N ARG A 268 13.12 32.39 -3.65
CA ARG A 268 14.13 31.35 -3.39
C ARG A 268 13.50 30.04 -2.90
N VAL A 269 12.57 30.12 -1.96
CA VAL A 269 11.84 28.95 -1.43
C VAL A 269 11.01 28.31 -2.55
N ALA A 270 10.34 29.11 -3.37
CA ALA A 270 9.57 28.60 -4.50
C ALA A 270 10.45 27.83 -5.51
N GLN A 271 11.66 28.33 -5.81
CA GLN A 271 12.62 27.59 -6.64
C GLN A 271 13.06 26.26 -5.99
N GLN A 272 13.33 26.25 -4.69
CA GLN A 272 13.68 25.04 -3.96
C GLN A 272 12.55 24.00 -3.97
N ILE A 273 11.30 24.44 -3.79
CA ILE A 273 10.12 23.57 -3.92
C ILE A 273 10.10 22.97 -5.33
N SER A 274 10.21 23.79 -6.38
CA SER A 274 10.20 23.30 -7.77
C SER A 274 11.26 22.21 -8.02
N MET A 275 12.49 22.41 -7.54
CA MET A 275 13.57 21.41 -7.64
C MET A 275 13.28 20.12 -6.87
N ALA A 276 12.83 20.23 -5.62
CA ALA A 276 12.48 19.07 -4.79
C ALA A 276 11.35 18.26 -5.44
N THR A 277 10.38 18.95 -6.04
CA THR A 277 9.25 18.32 -6.69
C THR A 277 9.64 17.63 -8.01
N GLN A 278 10.60 18.18 -8.77
CA GLN A 278 11.20 17.49 -9.91
C GLN A 278 11.91 16.20 -9.50
N GLN A 279 12.62 16.20 -8.37
CA GLN A 279 13.23 14.98 -7.82
C GLN A 279 12.17 13.95 -7.41
N GLN A 280 11.06 14.39 -6.81
CA GLN A 280 9.91 13.53 -6.50
C GLN A 280 9.31 12.86 -7.74
N ASN A 281 9.17 13.59 -8.85
CA ASN A 281 8.72 13.03 -10.12
C ASN A 281 9.67 11.94 -10.63
N ALA A 282 10.98 12.22 -10.67
CA ALA A 282 11.97 11.25 -11.12
C ALA A 282 11.99 9.98 -10.24
N ALA A 283 11.90 10.14 -8.93
CA ALA A 283 11.79 9.01 -8.00
C ALA A 283 10.49 8.23 -8.22
N SER A 284 9.39 8.91 -8.55
CA SER A 284 8.11 8.25 -8.83
C SER A 284 8.18 7.39 -10.09
N ASP A 285 8.81 7.90 -11.15
CA ASP A 285 9.05 7.14 -12.38
C ASP A 285 9.93 5.90 -12.13
N GLU A 286 10.96 6.03 -11.31
CA GLU A 286 11.84 4.91 -10.92
C GLU A 286 11.08 3.81 -10.16
N VAL A 287 10.20 4.19 -9.24
CA VAL A 287 9.34 3.23 -8.52
C VAL A 287 8.39 2.54 -9.50
N VAL A 288 7.78 3.26 -10.44
CA VAL A 288 6.90 2.66 -11.46
C VAL A 288 7.67 1.65 -12.32
N MET A 289 8.91 1.96 -12.71
CA MET A 289 9.76 1.01 -13.43
C MET A 289 10.07 -0.23 -12.62
N THR A 290 10.39 -0.07 -11.33
CA THR A 290 10.62 -1.19 -10.40
C THR A 290 9.37 -2.06 -10.24
N LEU A 291 8.18 -1.44 -10.15
CA LEU A 291 6.91 -2.16 -10.06
C LEU A 291 6.59 -2.98 -11.32
N ARG A 292 7.00 -2.52 -12.51
CA ARG A 292 6.90 -3.31 -13.74
C ARG A 292 7.77 -4.57 -13.68
N GLU A 293 8.97 -4.47 -13.12
CA GLU A 293 9.83 -5.65 -12.89
C GLU A 293 9.21 -6.62 -11.88
N VAL A 294 8.66 -6.10 -10.78
CA VAL A 294 7.93 -6.93 -9.80
C VAL A 294 6.73 -7.62 -10.45
N SER A 295 5.96 -6.91 -11.29
CA SER A 295 4.84 -7.50 -12.03
C SER A 295 5.29 -8.68 -12.90
N LEU A 296 6.42 -8.54 -13.60
CA LEU A 296 7.00 -9.60 -14.41
C LEU A 296 7.43 -10.82 -13.56
N VAL A 297 8.01 -10.58 -12.38
CA VAL A 297 8.36 -11.64 -11.43
C VAL A 297 7.11 -12.38 -10.96
N VAL A 298 6.04 -11.66 -10.60
CA VAL A 298 4.76 -12.25 -10.19
C VAL A 298 4.17 -13.12 -11.31
N GLN A 299 4.19 -12.66 -12.56
CA GLN A 299 3.73 -13.47 -13.70
C GLN A 299 4.54 -14.76 -13.89
N ARG A 300 5.88 -14.68 -13.77
CA ARG A 300 6.74 -15.87 -13.83
C ARG A 300 6.46 -16.83 -12.67
N MET A 301 6.21 -16.29 -11.47
CA MET A 301 5.87 -17.07 -10.29
C MET A 301 4.56 -17.84 -10.51
N THR A 302 3.51 -17.20 -11.02
CA THR A 302 2.25 -17.90 -11.37
C THR A 302 2.48 -19.04 -12.36
N GLY A 303 3.31 -18.83 -13.39
CA GLY A 303 3.68 -19.89 -14.33
C GLY A 303 4.46 -21.03 -13.66
N GLY A 304 5.41 -20.70 -12.79
CA GLY A 304 6.18 -21.68 -12.02
C GLY A 304 5.32 -22.51 -11.08
N LEU A 305 4.35 -21.89 -10.41
CA LEU A 305 3.41 -22.57 -9.50
C LEU A 305 2.51 -23.56 -10.23
N LYS A 306 2.05 -23.21 -11.45
CA LYS A 306 1.30 -24.14 -12.28
C LYS A 306 2.12 -25.39 -12.64
N ASN A 307 3.40 -25.22 -12.97
CA ASN A 307 4.30 -26.33 -13.24
C ASN A 307 4.57 -27.16 -11.98
N LEU A 308 4.71 -26.51 -10.82
CA LEU A 308 4.93 -27.16 -9.53
C LEU A 308 3.75 -28.06 -9.16
N SER A 309 2.52 -27.53 -9.27
CA SER A 309 1.29 -28.30 -9.02
C SER A 309 1.15 -29.48 -9.99
N SER A 310 1.39 -29.26 -11.29
CA SER A 310 1.39 -30.37 -12.26
C SER A 310 2.46 -31.44 -11.96
N THR A 311 3.60 -31.05 -11.38
CA THR A 311 4.65 -31.99 -11.00
C THR A 311 4.24 -32.78 -9.75
N ALA A 312 3.64 -32.12 -8.76
CA ALA A 312 3.08 -32.77 -7.59
C ALA A 312 1.99 -33.78 -7.97
N ASP A 313 1.05 -33.42 -8.84
CA ASP A 313 0.02 -34.34 -9.34
C ASP A 313 0.64 -35.59 -9.99
N ARG A 314 1.71 -35.40 -10.76
CA ARG A 314 2.43 -36.51 -11.39
C ARG A 314 3.16 -37.37 -10.36
N LEU A 315 3.74 -36.80 -9.31
CA LEU A 315 4.37 -37.54 -8.22
C LEU A 315 3.34 -38.35 -7.43
N ASN A 316 2.16 -37.80 -7.18
CA ASN A 316 1.04 -38.50 -6.59
C ASN A 316 0.62 -39.72 -7.43
N GLN A 317 0.49 -39.53 -8.74
CA GLN A 317 0.18 -40.64 -9.65
C GLN A 317 1.25 -41.73 -9.65
N LEU A 318 2.53 -41.34 -9.71
CA LEU A 318 3.67 -42.28 -9.67
C LEU A 318 3.72 -43.04 -8.33
N GLY A 319 3.51 -42.36 -7.20
CA GLY A 319 3.45 -42.97 -5.88
C GLY A 319 2.35 -44.04 -5.83
N LEU A 320 1.16 -43.72 -6.33
CA LEU A 320 0.05 -44.68 -6.41
C LEU A 320 0.38 -45.89 -7.30
N GLU A 321 0.99 -45.67 -8.46
CA GLU A 321 1.39 -46.76 -9.38
C GLU A 321 2.41 -47.70 -8.72
N ILE A 322 3.41 -47.17 -8.02
CA ILE A 322 4.42 -47.97 -7.31
C ILE A 322 3.78 -48.73 -6.15
N GLN A 323 2.88 -48.09 -5.41
CA GLN A 323 2.18 -48.73 -4.30
C GLN A 323 1.34 -49.92 -4.80
N LEU A 324 0.63 -49.77 -5.94
CA LEU A 324 -0.14 -50.86 -6.55
C LEU A 324 0.75 -52.02 -7.01
N LEU A 325 1.91 -51.71 -7.59
CA LEU A 325 2.90 -52.73 -7.95
C LEU A 325 3.38 -53.49 -6.71
N ALA A 326 3.62 -52.80 -5.60
CA ALA A 326 4.04 -53.45 -4.36
C ALA A 326 2.93 -54.30 -3.73
N GLN A 327 1.64 -53.95 -3.91
CA GLN A 327 0.50 -54.79 -3.52
C GLN A 327 0.33 -56.05 -4.38
N SER A 328 1.05 -56.14 -5.51
CA SER A 328 1.11 -57.40 -6.26
C SER A 328 1.90 -58.48 -5.52
N PHE A 329 2.74 -58.13 -4.54
CA PHE A 329 3.37 -59.09 -3.64
C PHE A 329 2.41 -59.48 -2.51
N HIS A 330 2.35 -60.78 -2.19
CA HIS A 330 1.69 -61.26 -0.99
C HIS A 330 2.73 -61.28 0.14
N LEU A 331 2.61 -60.31 1.05
CA LEU A 331 3.46 -60.18 2.23
C LEU A 331 2.67 -60.62 3.48
N GLU A 332 3.34 -61.17 4.49
CA GLU A 332 2.73 -61.42 5.80
C GLU A 332 2.65 -60.10 6.58
N SER A 333 1.69 -59.25 6.20
CA SER A 333 1.53 -57.91 6.76
C SER A 333 0.05 -57.51 6.72
N PRO A 334 -0.46 -56.79 7.74
CA PRO A 334 -1.80 -56.21 7.68
C PRO A 334 -1.95 -55.17 6.56
N ARG A 335 -0.83 -54.65 6.03
CA ARG A 335 -0.79 -53.73 4.88
C ARG A 335 -0.80 -54.44 3.53
N SER A 336 -0.60 -55.76 3.50
CA SER A 336 -0.72 -56.57 2.29
C SER A 336 -2.17 -56.92 2.08
N LEU A 337 -2.75 -56.37 1.02
CA LEU A 337 -4.15 -56.58 0.71
C LEU A 337 -4.47 -58.05 0.41
N LYS A 338 -3.54 -58.76 -0.24
CA LYS A 338 -3.66 -60.21 -0.45
C LYS A 338 -3.74 -60.95 0.88
N HIS A 339 -2.89 -60.59 1.84
CA HIS A 339 -2.84 -61.23 3.15
C HIS A 339 -4.08 -60.93 3.99
N LEU A 340 -4.55 -59.69 3.95
CA LEU A 340 -5.78 -59.25 4.61
C LEU A 340 -6.98 -60.04 4.09
N VAL A 341 -7.13 -60.13 2.77
CA VAL A 341 -8.28 -60.82 2.14
C VAL A 341 -8.20 -62.34 2.32
N GLU A 342 -7.01 -62.93 2.34
CA GLU A 342 -6.83 -64.34 2.76
C GLU A 342 -7.17 -64.56 4.24
N GLY A 343 -6.84 -63.59 5.10
CA GLY A 343 -7.29 -63.58 6.50
C GLY A 343 -8.81 -63.57 6.63
N TRP A 344 -9.49 -62.81 5.76
CA TRP A 344 -10.96 -62.77 5.71
C TRP A 344 -11.54 -64.10 5.22
N ALA A 345 -10.96 -64.69 4.17
CA ALA A 345 -11.36 -66.01 3.71
C ALA A 345 -11.27 -67.07 4.82
N ARG A 346 -10.17 -67.10 5.58
CA ARG A 346 -9.98 -68.02 6.72
C ARG A 346 -11.03 -67.85 7.83
N GLN A 347 -11.59 -66.65 8.00
CA GLN A 347 -12.69 -66.41 8.94
C GLN A 347 -14.03 -66.89 8.40
N ILE A 348 -14.24 -66.82 7.08
CA ILE A 348 -15.52 -67.14 6.42
C ILE A 348 -15.63 -68.64 6.09
N GLU A 349 -14.53 -69.29 5.71
CA GLU A 349 -14.46 -70.72 5.35
C GLU A 349 -15.15 -71.67 6.34
N PRO A 350 -14.84 -71.63 7.66
CA PRO A 350 -15.36 -72.60 8.62
C PRO A 350 -16.84 -72.40 8.99
N LEU A 351 -17.46 -71.31 8.54
CA LEU A 351 -18.84 -70.98 8.91
C LEU A 351 -19.83 -71.97 8.28
N PRO A 352 -20.81 -72.50 9.04
CA PRO A 352 -21.64 -73.63 8.63
C PRO A 352 -22.78 -73.24 7.68
N SER A 353 -23.22 -71.96 7.68
CA SER A 353 -24.37 -71.51 6.91
C SER A 353 -24.06 -70.26 6.08
N LEU A 354 -24.75 -70.09 4.95
CA LEU A 354 -24.64 -68.88 4.12
C LEU A 354 -25.01 -67.59 4.88
N PRO A 355 -26.08 -67.56 5.71
CA PRO A 355 -26.38 -66.39 6.54
C PRO A 355 -25.24 -65.98 7.48
N ASP A 356 -24.53 -66.94 8.07
CA ASP A 356 -23.39 -66.64 8.94
C ASP A 356 -22.23 -66.05 8.13
N LYS A 357 -21.96 -66.59 6.92
CA LYS A 357 -20.95 -66.07 5.99
C LYS A 357 -21.26 -64.64 5.54
N GLU A 358 -22.51 -64.34 5.21
CA GLU A 358 -22.97 -63.00 4.81
C GLU A 358 -22.82 -62.01 5.96
N LYS A 359 -23.22 -62.40 7.19
CA LYS A 359 -23.05 -61.55 8.38
C LYS A 359 -21.58 -61.23 8.68
N THR A 360 -20.69 -62.23 8.63
CA THR A 360 -19.26 -62.01 8.86
C THR A 360 -18.65 -61.13 7.77
N LEU A 361 -19.02 -61.33 6.50
CA LEU A 361 -18.59 -60.45 5.40
C LEU A 361 -19.06 -59.00 5.62
N ASP A 362 -20.28 -58.80 6.10
CA ASP A 362 -20.83 -57.48 6.46
C ASP A 362 -20.06 -56.77 7.57
N GLU A 363 -19.62 -57.51 8.59
CA GLU A 363 -18.81 -56.97 9.67
C GLU A 363 -17.40 -56.58 9.18
N LEU A 364 -16.78 -57.42 8.35
CA LEU A 364 -15.46 -57.19 7.79
C LEU A 364 -15.43 -55.98 6.84
N VAL A 365 -16.39 -55.88 5.92
CA VAL A 365 -16.50 -54.75 4.97
C VAL A 365 -16.76 -53.44 5.71
N ARG A 366 -17.63 -53.46 6.74
CA ARG A 366 -17.92 -52.26 7.54
C ARG A 366 -16.70 -51.74 8.30
N ASN A 367 -15.88 -52.64 8.82
CA ASN A 367 -14.70 -52.28 9.61
C ASN A 367 -13.49 -51.91 8.74
N ALA A 368 -13.60 -52.00 7.41
CA ALA A 368 -12.55 -51.67 6.47
C ALA A 368 -12.92 -50.38 5.69
N PRO A 369 -12.42 -49.21 6.11
CA PRO A 369 -12.83 -47.91 5.56
C PRO A 369 -12.39 -47.67 4.11
N PHE A 370 -11.60 -48.57 3.54
CA PHE A 370 -11.09 -48.53 2.17
C PHE A 370 -11.78 -49.53 1.22
N VAL A 371 -12.62 -50.43 1.77
CA VAL A 371 -13.35 -51.43 0.99
C VAL A 371 -14.71 -50.86 0.60
N GLU A 372 -15.00 -50.82 -0.69
CA GLU A 372 -16.31 -50.38 -1.20
C GLU A 372 -17.34 -51.50 -1.14
N LEU A 373 -16.91 -52.70 -1.56
CA LEU A 373 -17.80 -53.82 -1.80
C LEU A 373 -17.07 -55.15 -1.53
N GLY A 374 -17.71 -56.05 -0.79
CA GLY A 374 -17.30 -57.44 -0.66
C GLY A 374 -18.34 -58.37 -1.25
N TYR A 375 -17.93 -59.39 -2.01
CA TYR A 375 -18.82 -60.39 -2.57
C TYR A 375 -18.27 -61.80 -2.45
N LEU A 376 -19.19 -62.72 -2.14
CA LEU A 376 -18.96 -64.16 -2.18
C LEU A 376 -19.69 -64.73 -3.39
N MET A 377 -18.94 -65.42 -4.26
CA MET A 377 -19.44 -65.89 -5.55
C MET A 377 -19.23 -67.39 -5.68
N GLY A 378 -20.30 -68.12 -5.99
CA GLY A 378 -20.26 -69.55 -6.26
C GLY A 378 -19.51 -69.86 -7.55
N LEU A 379 -18.99 -71.09 -7.66
CA LEU A 379 -18.29 -71.54 -8.87
C LEU A 379 -19.20 -71.63 -10.10
N ASP A 380 -20.52 -71.71 -9.89
CA ASP A 380 -21.55 -71.67 -10.92
C ASP A 380 -21.77 -70.24 -11.49
N GLY A 381 -21.18 -69.22 -10.85
CA GLY A 381 -21.35 -67.81 -11.17
C GLY A 381 -22.48 -67.13 -10.38
N GLY A 382 -23.14 -67.83 -9.45
CA GLY A 382 -24.18 -67.26 -8.60
C GLY A 382 -23.59 -66.41 -7.47
N THR A 383 -24.23 -65.28 -7.14
CA THR A 383 -23.88 -64.49 -5.95
C THR A 383 -24.42 -65.17 -4.69
N LEU A 384 -23.51 -65.55 -3.79
CA LEU A 384 -23.83 -66.20 -2.51
C LEU A 384 -24.03 -65.18 -1.39
N ALA A 385 -23.21 -64.13 -1.33
CA ALA A 385 -23.33 -63.03 -0.38
C ALA A 385 -22.78 -61.74 -0.99
N LEU A 386 -23.31 -60.59 -0.58
CA LEU A 386 -22.91 -59.28 -1.08
C LEU A 386 -23.01 -58.24 0.03
N SER A 387 -21.92 -57.54 0.30
CA SER A 387 -21.80 -56.56 1.37
C SER A 387 -21.28 -55.22 0.88
N PHE A 388 -21.88 -54.13 1.34
CA PHE A 388 -21.55 -52.77 0.94
C PHE A 388 -21.07 -51.95 2.12
N ASN A 389 -20.00 -51.18 1.90
CA ASN A 389 -19.61 -50.17 2.85
C ASN A 389 -20.54 -48.95 2.75
N ARG A 390 -21.29 -48.71 3.83
CA ARG A 390 -22.32 -47.67 3.88
C ARG A 390 -21.75 -46.27 4.02
N ASP A 391 -20.48 -46.16 4.41
CA ASP A 391 -19.78 -44.89 4.60
C ASP A 391 -19.15 -44.40 3.29
N LEU A 392 -18.90 -45.30 2.34
CA LEU A 392 -18.34 -44.98 1.02
C LEU A 392 -19.39 -44.92 -0.10
N LEU A 393 -20.46 -45.71 -0.01
CA LEU A 393 -21.48 -45.79 -1.06
C LEU A 393 -22.83 -45.25 -0.58
N ASP A 394 -23.40 -44.31 -1.33
CA ASP A 394 -24.73 -43.74 -1.08
C ASP A 394 -25.87 -44.74 -1.39
N GLU A 395 -27.11 -44.39 -1.03
CA GLU A 395 -28.26 -45.29 -1.19
C GLU A 395 -28.57 -45.63 -2.66
N ARG A 396 -28.30 -44.72 -3.59
CA ARG A 396 -28.50 -44.91 -5.02
C ARG A 396 -27.44 -45.83 -5.61
N GLN A 397 -26.18 -45.65 -5.23
CA GLN A 397 -25.05 -46.47 -5.64
C GLN A 397 -25.21 -47.90 -5.12
N ARG A 398 -25.68 -48.08 -3.88
CA ARG A 398 -26.03 -49.42 -3.33
C ARG A 398 -27.14 -50.12 -4.11
N SER A 399 -28.16 -49.37 -4.53
CA SER A 399 -29.25 -49.92 -5.38
C SER A 399 -28.76 -50.34 -6.77
N LEU A 400 -27.86 -49.57 -7.37
CA LEU A 400 -27.22 -49.91 -8.65
C LEU A 400 -26.35 -51.17 -8.52
N ALA A 401 -25.62 -51.28 -7.43
CA ALA A 401 -24.75 -52.41 -7.13
C ALA A 401 -25.52 -53.71 -6.79
N ALA A 402 -26.76 -53.62 -6.29
CA ALA A 402 -27.62 -54.78 -6.12
C ALA A 402 -27.93 -55.51 -7.46
N LYS A 403 -27.81 -54.82 -8.61
CA LYS A 403 -27.89 -55.42 -9.95
C LYS A 403 -26.67 -56.28 -10.30
N VAL A 404 -25.59 -56.24 -9.51
CA VAL A 404 -24.46 -57.19 -9.64
C VAL A 404 -24.95 -58.63 -9.42
N ARG A 405 -26.00 -58.83 -8.60
CA ARG A 405 -26.65 -60.15 -8.41
C ARG A 405 -27.24 -60.73 -9.70
N GLU A 406 -27.48 -59.90 -10.72
CA GLU A 406 -28.06 -60.29 -12.03
C GLU A 406 -27.00 -60.41 -13.15
N THR A 407 -25.72 -60.17 -12.85
CA THR A 407 -24.65 -60.14 -13.84
C THR A 407 -23.84 -61.45 -13.83
N ASP A 408 -23.62 -62.08 -14.98
CA ASP A 408 -22.77 -63.28 -15.07
C ASP A 408 -21.30 -62.91 -14.76
N VAL A 409 -20.85 -63.23 -13.55
CA VAL A 409 -19.51 -62.90 -13.08
C VAL A 409 -18.43 -63.79 -13.64
N ARG A 410 -18.76 -64.93 -14.27
CA ARG A 410 -17.76 -65.87 -14.82
C ARG A 410 -16.96 -65.28 -15.96
N GLN A 411 -17.50 -64.23 -16.60
CA GLN A 411 -16.80 -63.51 -17.66
C GLN A 411 -15.85 -62.43 -17.12
N ARG A 412 -15.94 -62.08 -15.84
CA ARG A 412 -15.16 -60.99 -15.23
C ARG A 412 -13.69 -61.36 -15.11
N PRO A 413 -12.77 -60.40 -15.37
CA PRO A 413 -11.33 -60.63 -15.28
C PRO A 413 -10.90 -61.23 -13.94
N TRP A 414 -11.51 -60.76 -12.84
CA TRP A 414 -11.20 -61.21 -11.49
C TRP A 414 -11.63 -62.65 -11.20
N PHE A 415 -12.82 -63.05 -11.65
CA PHE A 415 -13.32 -64.43 -11.49
C PHE A 415 -12.48 -65.41 -12.32
N LYS A 416 -12.16 -65.03 -13.56
CA LYS A 416 -11.27 -65.81 -14.44
C LYS A 416 -9.85 -65.92 -13.90
N ALA A 417 -9.32 -64.86 -13.29
CA ALA A 417 -7.98 -64.84 -12.72
C ALA A 417 -7.85 -65.84 -11.57
N VAL A 418 -8.84 -65.87 -10.66
CA VAL A 418 -8.89 -66.88 -9.58
C VAL A 418 -9.13 -68.28 -10.14
N ALA A 419 -10.03 -68.46 -11.12
CA ALA A 419 -10.33 -69.77 -11.70
C ALA A 419 -9.15 -70.42 -12.46
N ARG A 420 -8.19 -69.62 -12.95
CA ARG A 420 -7.01 -70.12 -13.68
C ARG A 420 -5.91 -70.67 -12.77
N HIS A 421 -5.73 -70.07 -11.61
CA HIS A 421 -4.56 -70.34 -10.74
C HIS A 421 -4.94 -70.71 -9.30
N TRP A 422 -6.23 -70.63 -8.94
CA TRP A 422 -6.78 -70.93 -7.63
C TRP A 422 -5.97 -70.33 -6.46
N ARG A 423 -5.56 -69.08 -6.66
CA ARG A 423 -4.73 -68.30 -5.73
C ARG A 423 -5.24 -66.89 -5.58
N THR A 424 -4.83 -66.24 -4.50
CA THR A 424 -5.16 -64.85 -4.25
C THR A 424 -4.53 -63.95 -5.30
N THR A 425 -5.36 -63.14 -5.95
CA THR A 425 -4.95 -62.34 -7.09
C THR A 425 -5.43 -60.90 -6.93
N LEU A 426 -4.51 -59.96 -7.14
CA LEU A 426 -4.82 -58.55 -7.27
C LEU A 426 -5.14 -58.25 -8.73
N ILE A 427 -6.24 -57.56 -8.96
CA ILE A 427 -6.73 -57.19 -10.29
C ILE A 427 -6.37 -55.72 -10.49
N PRO A 428 -5.75 -55.34 -11.61
CA PRO A 428 -5.38 -53.96 -11.87
C PRO A 428 -6.58 -53.01 -11.77
N PRO A 429 -6.36 -51.71 -11.50
CA PRO A 429 -7.44 -50.74 -11.38
C PRO A 429 -8.39 -50.73 -12.58
N TYR A 430 -9.67 -50.62 -12.29
CA TYR A 430 -10.74 -50.46 -13.26
C TYR A 430 -11.78 -49.46 -12.71
N GLU A 431 -12.69 -49.04 -13.57
CA GLU A 431 -13.77 -48.13 -13.17
C GLU A 431 -14.87 -48.90 -12.40
N SER A 432 -15.08 -48.51 -11.15
CA SER A 432 -16.11 -49.05 -10.28
C SER A 432 -17.48 -48.84 -10.90
N MET A 433 -18.28 -49.90 -11.01
CA MET A 433 -19.62 -49.82 -11.59
C MET A 433 -20.62 -49.08 -10.69
N GLN A 434 -20.22 -48.78 -9.45
CA GLN A 434 -21.05 -48.24 -8.40
C GLN A 434 -20.97 -46.71 -8.37
N ASN A 435 -19.78 -46.15 -8.56
CA ASN A 435 -19.53 -44.71 -8.41
C ASN A 435 -18.68 -44.11 -9.55
N SER A 436 -18.26 -44.90 -10.55
CA SER A 436 -17.35 -44.47 -11.63
C SER A 436 -15.98 -43.97 -11.14
N GLU A 437 -15.60 -44.29 -9.90
CA GLU A 437 -14.26 -44.04 -9.39
C GLU A 437 -13.33 -45.22 -9.70
N ALA A 438 -12.02 -44.99 -9.66
CA ALA A 438 -11.06 -46.06 -9.82
C ALA A 438 -11.11 -46.98 -8.59
N CYS A 439 -11.31 -48.27 -8.79
CA CYS A 439 -11.19 -49.30 -7.77
C CYS A 439 -10.30 -50.43 -8.28
N PHE A 440 -9.78 -51.25 -7.39
CA PHE A 440 -9.15 -52.52 -7.76
C PHE A 440 -9.71 -53.63 -6.88
N THR A 441 -9.63 -54.87 -7.35
CA THR A 441 -10.17 -56.01 -6.62
C THR A 441 -9.05 -56.92 -6.16
N VAL A 442 -9.14 -57.37 -4.92
CA VAL A 442 -8.40 -58.54 -4.45
C VAL A 442 -9.37 -59.70 -4.37
N CYS A 443 -9.06 -60.79 -5.05
CA CYS A 443 -9.87 -62.00 -5.00
C CYS A 443 -9.09 -63.17 -4.43
N THR A 444 -9.76 -64.01 -3.64
CA THR A 444 -9.18 -65.22 -3.08
C THR A 444 -10.21 -66.37 -3.13
N PRO A 445 -9.79 -67.62 -3.40
CA PRO A 445 -10.69 -68.77 -3.33
C PRO A 445 -11.02 -69.10 -1.87
N LEU A 446 -12.28 -69.46 -1.59
CA LEU A 446 -12.65 -70.12 -0.34
C LEU A 446 -12.67 -71.62 -0.53
N ARG A 447 -12.17 -72.34 0.47
CA ARG A 447 -12.08 -73.80 0.47
C ARG A 447 -13.11 -74.42 1.41
N ASN A 448 -13.56 -75.61 1.04
CA ASN A 448 -14.28 -76.53 1.91
C ASN A 448 -13.29 -77.23 2.85
N GLY A 449 -13.80 -77.90 3.89
CA GLY A 449 -12.97 -78.64 4.85
C GLY A 449 -12.15 -79.80 4.25
N ASP A 450 -12.47 -80.22 3.02
CA ASP A 450 -11.71 -81.21 2.24
C ASP A 450 -10.66 -80.58 1.30
N GLY A 451 -10.50 -79.26 1.32
CA GLY A 451 -9.56 -78.50 0.49
C GLY A 451 -10.07 -78.16 -0.92
N SER A 452 -11.24 -78.70 -1.33
CA SER A 452 -11.90 -78.33 -2.58
C SER A 452 -12.41 -76.89 -2.55
N ILE A 453 -12.51 -76.24 -3.71
CA ILE A 453 -12.90 -74.83 -3.76
C ILE A 453 -14.42 -74.72 -3.76
N ALA A 454 -14.94 -73.90 -2.86
CA ALA A 454 -16.36 -73.72 -2.63
C ALA A 454 -16.90 -72.48 -3.33
N ALA A 455 -16.14 -71.39 -3.28
CA ALA A 455 -16.54 -70.07 -3.73
C ALA A 455 -15.32 -69.18 -3.96
N VAL A 456 -15.54 -67.97 -4.46
CA VAL A 456 -14.55 -66.90 -4.58
C VAL A 456 -15.00 -65.71 -3.75
N LEU A 457 -14.12 -65.20 -2.89
CA LEU A 457 -14.28 -63.91 -2.22
C LEU A 457 -13.61 -62.85 -3.10
N GLY A 458 -14.33 -61.82 -3.46
CA GLY A 458 -13.78 -60.62 -4.10
C GLY A 458 -14.07 -59.39 -3.27
N ILE A 459 -13.04 -58.57 -3.08
CA ILE A 459 -13.08 -57.34 -2.29
C ILE A 459 -12.66 -56.19 -3.22
N ASP A 460 -13.61 -55.32 -3.54
CA ASP A 460 -13.37 -54.10 -4.31
C ASP A 460 -12.93 -52.98 -3.34
N ILE A 461 -11.79 -52.39 -3.66
CA ILE A 461 -11.07 -51.44 -2.82
C ILE A 461 -10.97 -50.12 -3.57
N ASN A 462 -11.34 -49.03 -2.90
CA ASN A 462 -11.28 -47.69 -3.48
C ASN A 462 -9.80 -47.24 -3.59
N VAL A 463 -9.39 -46.80 -4.79
CA VAL A 463 -8.00 -46.37 -5.10
C VAL A 463 -7.56 -45.12 -4.30
N THR A 464 -8.50 -44.34 -3.77
CA THR A 464 -8.20 -43.17 -2.92
C THR A 464 -8.23 -43.48 -1.42
N GLY A 465 -8.92 -44.55 -1.00
CA GLY A 465 -9.09 -44.91 0.41
C GLY A 465 -8.01 -45.85 0.96
N TRP A 466 -7.46 -46.74 0.13
CA TRP A 466 -6.51 -47.77 0.54
C TRP A 466 -5.10 -47.26 0.86
N THR A 467 -4.77 -46.03 0.45
CA THR A 467 -3.51 -45.37 0.83
C THR A 467 -3.44 -45.04 2.33
N ARG A 468 -4.55 -45.27 3.07
CA ARG A 468 -4.67 -45.12 4.53
C ARG A 468 -4.48 -46.43 5.32
N ILE A 469 -4.11 -47.53 4.66
CA ILE A 469 -3.72 -48.83 5.26
C ILE A 469 -2.24 -48.77 5.69
#